data_AF-A0A519D9U5-F1
#
_entry.id   AF-A0A519D9U5-F1
#
_cell.length_a   1.000
_cell.length_b   1.000
_cell.length_c   1.000
_cell.angle_alpha   90.00
_cell.angle_beta   90.00
_cell.angle_gamma   90.00
#
_symmetry.space_group_name_H-M   'P 1'
#
loop_
_entity.id
_entity.type
_entity.pdbx_description
1 polymer ?
#
loop_
_entity_poly.entity_id
_entity_poly.type
_entity_poly.pdbx_seq_one_letter_code
_entity_poly.pdbx_strand_id
1 'polypeptide(L)'
;MEDKEPLRFGAEFGPKRGGRSSGVSLSTFKTLVWVSNIGGLVLFVIGLELMVVTGRFYLGLGCIVAGIIIALFPSNYEIVGMDDLAIGDEDGESEEE
;
A
#
# COMPACT_ATOMS: atom_id res chain seq x y z
N MET A 1 -25.14 -16.13 5.13
CA MET A 1 -24.50 -14.80 4.98
C MET A 1 -23.24 -15.07 4.21
N GLU A 2 -23.17 -14.55 3.00
CA GLU A 2 -22.00 -14.67 2.14
C GLU A 2 -20.95 -13.71 2.72
N ASP A 3 -19.89 -14.26 3.31
CA ASP A 3 -18.80 -13.47 3.88
C ASP A 3 -18.06 -12.77 2.73
N LYS A 4 -18.48 -11.53 2.44
CA LYS A 4 -17.90 -10.71 1.37
C LYS A 4 -16.47 -10.40 1.77
N GLU A 5 -15.50 -10.97 1.05
CA GLU A 5 -14.09 -10.78 1.36
C GLU A 5 -13.70 -9.30 1.15
N PRO A 6 -13.04 -8.67 2.13
CA PRO A 6 -12.68 -7.27 2.07
C PRO A 6 -11.72 -7.00 0.91
N LEU A 7 -12.01 -5.94 0.15
CA LEU A 7 -11.22 -5.53 -1.02
C LEU A 7 -9.80 -5.11 -0.59
N ARG A 8 -8.79 -5.83 -1.09
CA ARG A 8 -7.37 -5.60 -0.83
C ARG A 8 -6.64 -5.20 -2.12
N PHE A 9 -5.95 -4.07 -2.12
CA PHE A 9 -5.07 -3.69 -3.22
C PHE A 9 -3.77 -4.52 -3.15
N GLY A 10 -3.49 -5.32 -4.18
CA GLY A 10 -2.34 -6.23 -4.21
C GLY A 10 -2.55 -7.57 -3.49
N ALA A 11 -3.80 -7.95 -3.23
CA ALA A 11 -4.19 -9.18 -2.52
C ALA A 11 -3.66 -10.48 -3.13
N GLU A 12 -3.41 -10.47 -4.44
CA GLU A 12 -2.92 -11.60 -5.25
C GLU A 12 -1.43 -11.89 -5.04
N PHE A 13 -0.66 -10.96 -4.47
CA PHE A 13 0.79 -11.11 -4.29
C PHE A 13 1.24 -11.12 -2.81
N GLY A 14 0.31 -11.14 -1.85
CA GLY A 14 0.61 -11.08 -0.41
C GLY A 14 0.49 -12.43 0.33
N PRO A 15 1.25 -12.68 1.42
CA PRO A 15 1.09 -13.87 2.24
C PRO A 15 -0.34 -14.02 2.78
N LYS A 16 -0.93 -15.22 2.68
CA LYS A 16 -2.24 -15.53 3.28
C LYS A 16 -2.15 -15.39 4.81
N ARG A 17 -3.08 -14.67 5.45
CA ARG A 17 -3.08 -14.48 6.92
C ARG A 17 -4.37 -14.95 7.56
N GLY A 18 -4.23 -15.46 8.78
CA GLY A 18 -5.31 -15.73 9.72
C GLY A 18 -5.53 -14.57 10.71
N GLY A 19 -6.81 -14.34 11.05
CA GLY A 19 -7.37 -13.83 12.32
C GLY A 19 -6.93 -12.51 12.95
N ARG A 20 -5.83 -11.87 12.51
CA ARG A 20 -5.29 -10.64 13.14
C ARG A 20 -5.05 -9.52 12.10
N SER A 21 -5.90 -9.36 11.08
CA SER A 21 -5.73 -8.27 10.12
C SER A 21 -6.02 -6.93 10.81
N SER A 22 -5.00 -6.08 10.88
CA SER A 22 -5.15 -4.69 11.29
C SER A 22 -5.67 -3.91 10.08
N GLY A 23 -6.99 -3.79 9.98
CA GLY A 23 -7.63 -2.88 9.05
C GLY A 23 -7.25 -1.44 9.32
N VAL A 24 -6.99 -0.68 8.26
CA VAL A 24 -6.77 0.78 8.32
C VAL A 24 -7.81 1.50 7.47
N SER A 25 -8.15 2.74 7.80
CA SER A 25 -9.06 3.54 6.99
C SER A 25 -8.42 3.95 5.65
N LEU A 26 -9.24 4.37 4.67
CA LEU A 26 -8.77 4.81 3.35
C LEU A 26 -7.80 6.01 3.42
N SER A 27 -8.01 6.94 4.36
CA SER A 27 -7.12 8.09 4.58
C SER A 27 -5.78 7.69 5.19
N THR A 28 -5.78 6.71 6.10
CA THR A 28 -4.55 6.12 6.65
C THR A 28 -3.81 5.34 5.56
N PHE A 29 -4.50 4.54 4.76
CA PHE A 29 -3.92 3.81 3.64
C PHE A 29 -3.21 4.76 2.65
N LYS A 30 -3.88 5.84 2.23
CA LYS A 30 -3.31 6.83 1.32
C LYS A 30 -2.04 7.49 1.88
N THR A 31 -2.03 7.81 3.18
CA THR A 31 -0.86 8.34 3.87
C THR A 31 0.29 7.32 3.87
N LEU A 32 -0.04 6.05 4.12
CA LEU A 32 0.91 4.94 4.16
C LEU A 32 1.57 4.71 2.80
N VAL A 33 0.79 4.78 1.71
CA VAL A 33 1.28 4.73 0.33
C VAL A 33 2.25 5.88 0.05
N TRP A 34 1.92 7.10 0.45
CA TRP A 34 2.77 8.27 0.21
C TRP A 34 4.07 8.23 0.99
N VAL A 35 3.99 7.99 2.30
CA VAL A 35 5.16 7.97 3.19
C VAL A 35 6.12 6.85 2.78
N SER A 36 5.60 5.68 2.45
CA SER A 36 6.42 4.53 2.03
C SER A 36 7.03 4.71 0.63
N ASN A 37 6.29 5.21 -0.36
CA ASN A 37 6.86 5.42 -1.70
C ASN A 37 7.90 6.54 -1.70
N ILE A 38 7.66 7.65 -1.00
CA ILE A 38 8.67 8.70 -0.83
C ILE A 38 9.90 8.13 -0.11
N GLY A 39 9.71 7.42 1.01
CA GLY A 39 10.82 6.81 1.74
C GLY A 39 11.62 5.80 0.91
N GLY A 40 10.92 4.97 0.13
CA GLY A 40 11.52 4.00 -0.79
C GLY A 40 12.32 4.67 -1.91
N LEU A 41 11.78 5.73 -2.52
CA LEU A 41 12.48 6.53 -3.53
C LEU A 41 13.72 7.22 -2.97
N VAL A 42 13.65 7.75 -1.74
CA VAL A 42 14.81 8.36 -1.08
C VAL A 42 15.91 7.32 -0.85
N LEU A 43 15.57 6.14 -0.34
CA LEU A 43 16.53 5.04 -0.19
C LEU A 43 17.10 4.56 -1.53
N PHE A 44 16.30 4.60 -2.60
CA PHE A 44 16.74 4.27 -3.94
C PHE A 44 17.79 5.28 -4.45
N VAL A 45 17.55 6.58 -4.28
CA VAL A 45 18.52 7.63 -4.64
C VAL A 45 19.81 7.49 -3.84
N ILE A 46 19.72 7.28 -2.52
CA ILE A 46 20.90 7.04 -1.66
C ILE A 46 21.64 5.77 -2.11
N GLY A 47 20.91 4.71 -2.47
CA GLY A 47 21.49 3.47 -2.98
C GLY A 47 22.28 3.69 -4.27
N LEU A 48 21.72 4.46 -5.21
CA LEU A 48 22.39 4.84 -6.45
C LEU A 48 23.63 5.70 -6.18
N GLU A 49 23.54 6.67 -5.27
CA GLU A 49 24.70 7.48 -4.88
C GLU A 49 25.82 6.61 -4.29
N LEU A 50 25.47 5.67 -3.41
CA LEU A 50 26.44 4.76 -2.82
C LEU A 50 27.11 3.86 -3.87
N MET A 51 26.36 3.36 -4.84
CA MET A 51 26.90 2.52 -5.92
C MET A 51 27.77 3.31 -6.91
N VAL A 52 27.25 4.43 -7.42
CA VAL A 52 27.82 5.15 -8.57
C VAL A 52 28.91 6.13 -8.13
N VAL A 53 28.72 6.83 -7.01
CA VAL A 53 29.63 7.90 -6.58
C VAL A 53 30.67 7.37 -5.60
N THR A 54 30.24 6.66 -4.55
CA THR A 54 31.15 6.22 -3.48
C THR A 54 31.79 4.84 -3.74
N GLY A 55 31.34 4.10 -4.75
CA GLY A 55 31.83 2.76 -5.07
C GLY A 55 31.47 1.68 -4.03
N ARG A 56 30.56 1.97 -3.10
CA ARG A 56 30.12 1.06 -2.03
C ARG A 56 28.97 0.19 -2.50
N PHE A 57 29.25 -0.67 -3.48
CA PHE A 57 28.23 -1.42 -4.21
C PHE A 57 27.29 -2.24 -3.31
N TYR A 58 27.84 -3.01 -2.36
CA TYR A 58 27.03 -3.88 -1.48
C TYR A 58 26.09 -3.10 -0.55
N LEU A 59 26.53 -1.95 -0.02
CA LEU A 59 25.69 -1.10 0.81
C LEU A 59 24.61 -0.41 -0.03
N GLY A 60 24.97 0.06 -1.22
CA GLY A 60 24.00 0.61 -2.16
C GLY A 60 22.94 -0.43 -2.57
N LEU A 61 23.35 -1.68 -2.80
CA LEU A 61 22.44 -2.78 -3.15
C LEU A 61 21.49 -3.08 -2.00
N GLY A 62 22.00 -3.11 -0.77
CA GLY A 62 21.18 -3.23 0.43
C GLY A 62 20.16 -2.10 0.56
N CYS A 63 20.55 -0.85 0.29
CA CYS A 63 19.64 0.31 0.30
C CYS A 63 18.54 0.19 -0.76
N ILE A 64 18.84 -0.25 -1.98
CA ILE A 64 17.84 -0.44 -3.04
C ILE A 64 16.83 -1.53 -2.65
N VAL A 65 17.31 -2.69 -2.17
CA VAL A 65 16.42 -3.78 -1.73
C VAL A 65 15.54 -3.34 -0.57
N ALA A 66 16.10 -2.62 0.41
CA ALA A 66 15.33 -2.06 1.53
C ALA A 66 14.28 -1.03 1.04
N GLY A 67 14.64 -0.18 0.08
CA GLY A 67 13.74 0.79 -0.54
C GLY A 67 12.54 0.12 -1.23
N ILE A 68 12.76 -0.99 -1.93
CA ILE A 68 11.69 -1.79 -2.57
C ILE A 68 10.77 -2.39 -1.51
N ILE A 69 11.33 -2.99 -0.45
CA ILE A 69 10.51 -3.57 0.65
C ILE A 69 9.63 -2.49 1.28
N ILE A 70 10.17 -1.30 1.50
CA ILE A 70 9.42 -0.17 2.06
C ILE A 70 8.34 0.29 1.08
N ALA A 71 8.65 0.46 -0.21
CA ALA A 71 7.66 0.87 -1.21
C ALA A 71 6.50 -0.13 -1.37
N LEU A 72 6.77 -1.42 -1.15
CA LEU A 72 5.75 -2.47 -1.14
C LEU A 72 4.98 -2.57 0.18
N PHE A 73 5.46 -1.95 1.26
CA PHE A 73 4.83 -2.03 2.58
C PHE A 73 3.31 -1.74 2.61
N PRO A 74 2.76 -0.78 1.82
CA PRO A 74 1.32 -0.53 1.78
C PRO A 74 0.46 -1.70 1.30
N SER A 75 0.97 -2.57 0.43
CA SER A 75 0.19 -3.70 -0.10
C SER A 75 -0.11 -4.76 0.98
N ASN A 76 0.53 -4.66 2.14
CA ASN A 76 0.29 -5.55 3.28
C ASN A 76 -0.90 -5.11 4.16
N TYR A 77 -1.47 -3.92 3.95
CA TYR A 77 -2.59 -3.41 4.72
C TYR A 77 -3.94 -3.61 4.02
N GLU A 78 -4.97 -3.85 4.80
CA GLU A 78 -6.35 -4.01 4.35
C GLU A 78 -7.12 -2.73 4.65
N ILE A 79 -7.92 -2.25 3.69
CA ILE A 79 -8.77 -1.08 3.88
C ILE A 79 -10.08 -1.57 4.49
N VAL A 80 -10.25 -1.39 5.80
CA VAL A 80 -11.50 -1.73 6.49
C VAL A 80 -12.45 -0.53 6.41
N GLY A 81 -13.72 -0.79 6.10
CA GLY A 81 -14.76 0.23 5.94
C GLY A 81 -15.03 0.68 4.49
N MET A 82 -14.51 -0.05 3.49
CA MET A 82 -14.91 0.17 2.09
C MET A 82 -16.23 -0.53 1.73
N ASP A 83 -16.75 -1.40 2.59
CA ASP A 83 -18.07 -2.03 2.42
C ASP A 83 -19.23 -1.11 2.81
N ASP A 84 -19.02 -0.16 3.75
CA ASP A 84 -20.07 0.76 4.21
C ASP A 84 -20.33 1.92 3.23
N LEU A 85 -19.36 2.24 2.36
CA LEU A 85 -19.48 3.28 1.34
C LEU A 85 -19.94 2.75 -0.02
N ALA A 86 -19.86 1.44 -0.25
CA ALA A 86 -20.34 0.81 -1.48
C ALA A 86 -21.88 0.64 -1.53
N ILE A 87 -22.62 1.04 -0.48
CA ILE A 87 -24.09 1.12 -0.46
C ILE A 87 -24.54 2.60 -0.54
N GLY A 88 -23.79 3.46 -1.22
CA GLY A 88 -24.09 4.89 -1.24
C GLY A 88 -23.86 5.62 -2.56
N ASP A 89 -23.51 4.94 -3.65
CA ASP A 89 -23.08 5.64 -4.88
C ASP A 89 -23.55 5.00 -6.19
N GLU A 90 -24.73 4.37 -6.20
CA GLU A 90 -25.52 4.16 -7.42
C GLU A 90 -27.00 4.33 -7.07
N ASP A 91 -27.57 5.49 -7.39
CA ASP A 91 -28.86 5.64 -8.08
C ASP A 91 -29.12 7.14 -8.33
N GLY A 92 -28.76 7.57 -9.53
CA GLY A 92 -29.33 8.76 -10.15
C GLY A 92 -30.69 8.43 -10.77
N GLU A 93 -31.52 9.47 -10.89
CA GLU A 93 -32.81 9.61 -11.61
C GLU A 93 -34.09 9.13 -10.89
N SER A 94 -34.88 10.10 -10.38
CA SER A 94 -36.15 10.50 -11.04
C SER A 94 -36.87 11.62 -10.27
N GLU A 95 -37.14 12.70 -11.00
CA GLU A 95 -38.27 13.65 -10.99
C GLU A 95 -39.34 13.66 -9.87
N GLU A 96 -39.72 14.91 -9.52
CA GLU A 96 -41.07 15.42 -9.12
C GLU A 96 -41.79 14.88 -7.85
N GLU A 97 -41.92 15.75 -6.83
CA GLU A 97 -43.19 16.42 -6.43
C GLU A 97 -42.94 17.55 -5.41
#